data_AF-A0A8E2QGA3-F1
#
_entry.id   AF-A0A8E2QGA3-F1
#
_cell.length_a   1.000
_cell.length_b   1.000
_cell.length_c   1.000
_cell.angle_alpha   90.00
_cell.angle_beta   90.00
_cell.angle_gamma   90.00
#
_symmetry.space_group_name_H-M   'P 1'
#
loop_
_entity.id
_entity.type
_entity.pdbx_description
1 polymer ?
#
loop_
_entity_poly.entity_id
_entity_poly.type
_entity_poly.pdbx_seq_one_letter_code
_entity_poly.pdbx_strand_id
1 'polypeptide(L)'
;MPARLKAFRLHLAASALIALFARLWVFKLWYPAPLHEALGVTQIFLLLLLVDVILGPLLTLLMYKVGKKTLVMDLAVIVTLQLAALGYGLWTVAEGRPAWIVYNADRFDVVTVVDIDTRQLHETQPHYRNAPWTGPRWVGATRPDKIEQRNNILFEATLGGSDIAQRPNLYRPLEEMSGAIQQRARPLASLNTVNAPATVQATLQKWPAATAWVPLMARSQPMVVLLGKDKSEVISIVKLNPWQ
;
A
#
# COMPACT_ATOMS: atom_id res chain seq x y z
N MET A 1 9.94 39.99 -18.35
CA MET A 1 10.33 38.73 -17.66
C MET A 1 11.23 37.91 -18.58
N PRO A 2 12.36 37.37 -18.12
CA PRO A 2 13.25 36.59 -18.98
C PRO A 2 12.54 35.37 -19.58
N ALA A 3 12.75 35.09 -20.87
CA ALA A 3 12.09 33.96 -21.56
C ALA A 3 12.30 32.61 -20.85
N ARG A 4 13.51 32.39 -20.30
CA ARG A 4 13.85 31.22 -19.47
C ARG A 4 12.96 31.06 -18.23
N LEU A 5 12.58 32.17 -17.58
CA LEU A 5 11.71 32.14 -16.40
C LEU A 5 10.26 31.86 -16.78
N LYS A 6 9.83 32.28 -17.98
CA LYS A 6 8.51 31.91 -18.51
C LYS A 6 8.44 30.41 -18.78
N ALA A 7 9.46 29.85 -19.43
CA ALA A 7 9.57 28.41 -19.69
C ALA A 7 9.63 27.58 -18.40
N PHE A 8 10.45 28.02 -17.44
CA PHE A 8 10.52 27.41 -16.11
C PHE A 8 9.15 27.34 -15.41
N ARG A 9 8.43 28.46 -15.31
CA ARG A 9 7.13 28.49 -14.62
C ARG A 9 6.08 27.64 -15.33
N LEU A 10 6.09 27.60 -16.66
CA LEU A 10 5.19 26.74 -17.42
C LEU A 10 5.48 25.26 -17.15
N HIS A 11 6.76 24.87 -17.20
CA HIS A 11 7.15 23.50 -16.91
C HIS A 11 6.82 23.13 -15.45
N LEU A 12 7.18 23.98 -14.48
CA LEU A 12 6.84 23.76 -13.07
C LEU A 12 5.33 23.59 -12.86
N ALA A 13 4.50 24.41 -13.50
CA ALA A 13 3.04 24.29 -13.41
C ALA A 13 2.54 22.97 -14.01
N ALA A 14 3.07 22.55 -15.17
CA ALA A 14 2.73 21.28 -15.79
C ALA A 14 3.16 20.08 -14.91
N SER A 15 4.39 20.08 -14.39
CA SER A 15 4.87 19.06 -13.46
C SER A 15 4.04 18.99 -12.19
N ALA A 16 3.70 20.15 -11.60
CA ALA A 16 2.87 20.21 -10.40
C ALA A 16 1.45 19.66 -10.64
N LEU A 17 0.86 19.94 -11.80
CA LEU A 17 -0.44 19.38 -12.19
C LEU A 17 -0.37 17.85 -12.29
N ILE A 18 0.64 17.33 -12.97
CA ILE A 18 0.86 15.87 -13.12
C ILE A 18 1.07 15.23 -11.74
N ALA A 19 1.92 15.82 -10.90
CA ALA A 19 2.18 15.34 -9.55
C ALA A 19 0.93 15.34 -8.66
N LEU A 20 0.04 16.33 -8.82
CA LEU A 20 -1.24 16.37 -8.12
C LEU A 20 -2.15 15.21 -8.53
N PHE A 21 -2.27 14.94 -9.84
CA PHE A 21 -3.03 13.79 -10.34
C PHE A 21 -2.44 12.46 -9.84
N ALA A 22 -1.13 12.30 -9.93
CA ALA A 22 -0.43 11.11 -9.43
C ALA A 22 -0.65 10.92 -7.93
N ARG A 23 -0.58 11.99 -7.13
CA ARG A 23 -0.85 11.96 -5.69
C ARG A 23 -2.26 11.46 -5.39
N LEU A 24 -3.25 12.03 -6.07
CA LEU A 24 -4.65 11.64 -5.85
C LEU A 24 -4.86 10.17 -6.24
N TRP A 25 -4.33 9.75 -7.38
CA TRP A 25 -4.42 8.37 -7.84
C TRP A 25 -3.76 7.40 -6.84
N VAL A 26 -2.51 7.64 -6.47
CA VAL A 26 -1.73 6.76 -5.60
C VAL A 26 -2.36 6.67 -4.21
N PHE A 27 -2.68 7.78 -3.55
CA PHE A 27 -3.09 7.76 -2.13
C PHE A 27 -4.60 7.63 -1.91
N LYS A 28 -5.44 7.82 -2.94
CA LYS A 28 -6.89 7.56 -2.82
C LYS A 28 -7.28 6.20 -3.36
N LEU A 29 -6.64 5.74 -4.43
CA LEU A 29 -7.04 4.52 -5.12
C LEU A 29 -6.16 3.33 -4.78
N TRP A 30 -4.84 3.49 -4.86
CA TRP A 30 -3.92 2.36 -4.64
C TRP A 30 -3.59 2.15 -3.17
N TYR A 31 -3.32 3.21 -2.41
CA TYR A 31 -2.88 3.14 -1.01
C TYR A 31 -3.79 3.98 -0.09
N PRO A 32 -5.06 3.58 0.10
CA PRO A 32 -5.96 4.31 0.97
C PRO A 32 -5.39 4.40 2.39
N ALA A 33 -5.54 5.55 3.04
CA ALA A 33 -5.06 5.73 4.41
C ALA A 33 -5.71 4.72 5.37
N PRO A 34 -4.94 4.12 6.30
CA PRO A 34 -3.52 4.38 6.62
C PRO A 34 -2.50 3.46 5.90
N LEU A 35 -2.89 2.70 4.88
CA LEU A 35 -2.03 1.67 4.26
C LEU A 35 -0.79 2.24 3.55
N HIS A 36 -0.84 3.48 3.08
CA HIS A 36 0.34 4.14 2.53
C HIS A 36 1.50 4.24 3.55
N GLU A 37 1.18 4.41 4.84
CA GLU A 37 2.18 4.39 5.91
C GLU A 37 2.58 2.96 6.27
N ALA A 38 1.60 2.04 6.32
CA ALA A 38 1.84 0.62 6.63
C ALA A 38 2.82 -0.06 5.64
N LEU A 39 2.83 0.42 4.38
CA LEU A 39 3.69 -0.07 3.31
C LEU A 39 4.87 0.87 2.98
N GLY A 40 4.98 2.02 3.64
CA GLY A 40 6.12 2.94 3.46
C GLY A 40 6.23 3.61 2.08
N VAL A 41 5.17 3.59 1.27
CA VAL A 41 5.19 4.09 -0.13
C VAL A 41 5.44 5.61 -0.22
N THR A 42 5.15 6.35 0.85
CA THR A 42 5.26 7.82 0.88
C THR A 42 6.65 8.30 0.48
N GLN A 43 7.73 7.64 0.93
CA GLN A 43 9.09 8.05 0.60
C GLN A 43 9.42 7.85 -0.88
N ILE A 44 8.96 6.74 -1.45
CA ILE A 44 9.09 6.45 -2.88
C ILE A 44 8.36 7.53 -3.69
N PHE A 45 7.14 7.88 -3.29
CA PHE A 45 6.36 8.91 -3.96
C PHE A 45 7.01 10.30 -3.87
N LEU A 46 7.59 10.67 -2.71
CA LEU A 46 8.29 11.94 -2.55
C LEU A 46 9.54 12.03 -3.44
N LEU A 47 10.25 10.93 -3.65
CA LEU A 47 11.38 10.87 -4.58
C LEU A 47 10.93 11.16 -6.03
N LEU A 48 9.78 10.61 -6.46
CA LEU A 48 9.21 10.91 -7.77
C LEU A 48 8.87 12.40 -7.92
N LEU A 49 8.23 12.97 -6.89
CA LEU A 49 7.91 14.40 -6.88
C LEU A 49 9.15 15.29 -6.96
N LEU A 50 10.23 14.91 -6.26
CA LEU A 50 11.51 15.63 -6.33
C LEU A 50 12.08 15.66 -7.75
N VAL A 51 12.03 14.53 -8.47
CA VAL A 51 12.53 14.47 -9.85
C VAL A 51 11.67 15.34 -10.77
N ASP A 52 10.35 15.19 -10.71
CA ASP A 52 9.46 15.78 -11.71
C ASP A 52 9.12 17.25 -11.44
N VAL A 53 8.92 17.63 -10.18
CA VAL A 53 8.48 18.99 -9.80
C VAL A 53 9.66 19.91 -9.53
N ILE A 54 10.83 19.37 -9.16
CA ILE A 54 12.00 20.18 -8.81
C ILE A 54 13.08 20.05 -9.88
N LEU A 55 13.65 18.86 -10.09
CA LEU A 55 14.82 18.70 -10.98
C LEU A 55 14.52 19.07 -12.43
N GLY A 56 13.43 18.57 -13.00
CA GLY A 56 13.05 18.84 -14.40
C GLY A 56 12.86 20.33 -14.72
N PRO A 57 12.04 21.07 -13.96
CA PRO A 57 11.90 22.52 -14.12
C PRO A 57 13.23 23.25 -13.92
N LEU A 58 14.04 22.90 -12.92
CA LEU A 58 15.36 23.52 -12.72
C LEU A 58 16.29 23.31 -13.92
N LEU A 59 16.34 22.10 -14.48
CA LEU A 59 17.10 21.83 -15.70
C LEU A 59 16.59 22.67 -16.87
N THR A 60 15.28 22.86 -16.98
CA THR A 60 14.67 23.75 -17.98
C THR A 60 15.12 25.19 -17.79
N LEU A 61 15.13 25.70 -16.55
CA LEU A 61 15.59 27.05 -16.25
C LEU A 61 17.06 27.27 -16.64
N LEU A 62 17.91 26.28 -16.38
CA LEU A 62 19.34 26.32 -16.66
C LEU A 62 19.64 26.19 -18.16
N MET A 63 18.94 25.30 -18.87
CA MET A 63 19.20 25.01 -20.28
C MET A 63 18.53 26.00 -21.25
N TYR A 64 17.49 26.72 -20.81
CA TYR A 64 16.74 27.61 -21.69
C TYR A 64 17.52 28.88 -22.04
N LYS A 65 18.03 28.93 -23.29
CA LYS A 65 18.73 30.10 -23.86
C LYS A 65 18.17 30.43 -25.24
N VAL A 66 17.68 31.66 -25.41
CA VAL A 66 17.15 32.16 -26.69
C VAL A 66 18.24 32.12 -27.76
N GLY A 67 17.91 31.66 -28.97
CA GLY A 67 18.86 31.52 -30.08
C GLY A 67 19.75 30.27 -30.04
N LYS A 68 19.63 29.42 -29.01
CA LYS A 68 20.35 28.13 -28.96
C LYS A 68 19.72 27.15 -29.95
N LYS A 69 20.49 26.72 -30.96
CA LYS A 69 20.03 25.79 -32.02
C LYS A 69 19.52 24.45 -31.48
N THR A 70 20.13 23.95 -30.40
CA THR A 70 19.76 22.68 -29.77
C THR A 70 18.64 22.80 -28.74
N LEU A 71 18.08 23.99 -28.50
CA LEU A 71 17.15 24.23 -27.39
C LEU A 71 15.98 23.24 -27.38
N VAL A 72 15.39 22.96 -28.55
CA VAL A 72 14.27 22.03 -28.67
C VAL A 72 14.70 20.61 -28.30
N MET A 73 15.86 20.17 -28.76
CA MET A 73 16.42 18.86 -28.42
C MET A 73 16.71 18.75 -26.92
N ASP A 74 17.32 19.78 -26.33
CA ASP A 74 17.65 19.79 -24.89
C ASP A 74 16.38 19.67 -24.03
N LEU A 75 15.34 20.43 -24.36
CA LEU A 75 14.05 20.38 -23.66
C LEU A 75 13.34 19.04 -23.89
N ALA A 76 13.40 18.49 -25.12
CA ALA A 76 12.82 17.19 -25.42
C ALA A 76 13.48 16.07 -24.61
N VAL A 77 14.82 16.09 -24.47
CA VAL A 77 15.55 15.13 -23.64
C VAL A 77 15.16 15.26 -22.17
N ILE A 78 15.09 16.49 -21.63
CA ILE A 78 14.65 16.73 -20.24
C ILE A 78 13.26 16.13 -20.00
N VAL A 79 12.29 16.48 -20.85
CA VAL A 79 10.90 16.01 -20.70
C VAL A 79 10.80 14.49 -20.88
N THR A 80 11.53 13.90 -21.83
CA THR A 80 11.51 12.45 -22.07
C THR A 80 12.06 11.68 -20.86
N LEU A 81 13.20 12.11 -20.32
CA LEU A 81 13.80 11.49 -19.14
C LEU A 81 12.88 11.61 -17.92
N GLN A 82 12.24 12.77 -17.76
CA GLN A 82 11.29 13.01 -16.68
C GLN A 82 10.05 12.11 -16.79
N LEU A 83 9.44 12.01 -17.97
CA LEU A 83 8.31 11.10 -18.20
C LEU A 83 8.68 9.64 -18.01
N ALA A 84 9.89 9.23 -18.42
CA ALA A 84 10.39 7.88 -18.19
C ALA A 84 10.57 7.59 -16.69
N ALA A 85 11.14 8.53 -15.93
CA ALA A 85 11.31 8.41 -14.49
C ALA A 85 9.96 8.33 -13.76
N LEU A 86 9.00 9.20 -14.11
CA LEU A 86 7.64 9.15 -13.58
C LEU A 86 6.95 7.83 -13.89
N GLY A 87 7.04 7.36 -15.14
CA GLY A 87 6.42 6.11 -15.58
C GLY A 87 6.96 4.89 -14.83
N TYR A 88 8.28 4.78 -14.71
CA TYR A 88 8.93 3.71 -13.94
C TYR A 88 8.57 3.79 -12.44
N GLY A 89 8.54 5.00 -11.90
CA GLY A 89 8.12 5.26 -10.53
C GLY A 89 6.70 4.80 -10.23
N LEU A 90 5.75 5.21 -11.08
CA LEU A 90 4.35 4.82 -10.96
C LEU A 90 4.16 3.32 -11.17
N TRP A 91 4.91 2.69 -12.07
CA TRP A 91 4.90 1.23 -12.23
C TRP A 91 5.35 0.51 -10.94
N THR A 92 6.47 0.95 -10.35
CA THR A 92 6.98 0.39 -9.10
C THR A 92 5.97 0.55 -7.96
N VAL A 93 5.34 1.72 -7.87
CA VAL A 93 4.27 1.99 -6.90
C VAL A 93 3.02 1.14 -7.21
N ALA A 94 2.70 0.85 -8.47
CA ALA A 94 1.56 0.02 -8.84
C ALA A 94 1.74 -1.44 -8.41
N GLU A 95 2.95 -1.99 -8.55
CA GLU A 95 3.29 -3.36 -8.14
C GLU A 95 3.36 -3.54 -6.62
N GLY A 96 3.74 -2.48 -5.89
CA GLY A 96 3.75 -2.48 -4.43
C GLY A 96 2.38 -2.21 -3.80
N ARG A 97 1.30 -2.04 -4.58
CA ARG A 97 0.00 -1.65 -4.02
C ARG A 97 -0.62 -2.77 -3.21
N PRO A 98 -1.32 -2.47 -2.11
CA PRO A 98 -2.07 -3.46 -1.35
C PRO A 98 -3.19 -4.06 -2.23
N ALA A 99 -3.14 -5.37 -2.44
CA ALA A 99 -4.12 -6.12 -3.21
C ALA A 99 -5.16 -6.77 -2.29
N TRP A 100 -4.69 -7.34 -1.19
CA TRP A 100 -5.52 -8.10 -0.26
C TRP A 100 -5.18 -7.76 1.19
N ILE A 101 -6.18 -7.78 2.05
CA ILE A 101 -6.03 -7.81 3.50
C ILE A 101 -6.56 -9.15 3.96
N VAL A 102 -5.65 -10.04 4.34
CA VAL A 102 -5.92 -11.47 4.49
C VAL A 102 -5.93 -11.84 5.95
N TYR A 103 -7.04 -12.33 6.47
CA TYR A 103 -7.05 -12.96 7.80
C TYR A 103 -6.39 -14.34 7.73
N ASN A 104 -5.34 -14.56 8.50
CA ASN A 104 -4.61 -15.81 8.58
C ASN A 104 -4.35 -16.19 10.04
N ALA A 105 -5.09 -17.18 10.53
CA ALA A 105 -5.00 -17.81 11.86
C ALA A 105 -5.21 -16.90 13.10
N ASP A 106 -4.45 -15.82 13.23
CA ASP A 106 -4.44 -14.95 14.42
C ASP A 106 -4.34 -13.45 14.12
N ARG A 107 -4.14 -13.07 12.87
CA ARG A 107 -3.98 -11.68 12.45
C ARG A 107 -4.45 -11.47 11.01
N PHE A 108 -4.50 -10.20 10.61
CA PHE A 108 -4.55 -9.82 9.21
C PHE A 108 -3.14 -9.57 8.67
N ASP A 109 -2.90 -9.90 7.41
CA ASP A 109 -1.68 -9.56 6.67
C ASP A 109 -2.04 -8.70 5.45
N VAL A 110 -1.31 -7.61 5.23
CA VAL A 110 -1.41 -6.81 3.99
C VAL A 110 -0.56 -7.48 2.92
N VAL A 111 -1.20 -7.96 1.87
CA VAL A 111 -0.56 -8.62 0.72
C VAL A 111 -0.56 -7.64 -0.46
N THR A 112 0.63 -7.32 -0.96
CA THR A 112 0.78 -6.46 -2.15
C THR A 112 0.76 -7.29 -3.43
N VAL A 113 0.62 -6.64 -4.59
CA VAL A 113 0.58 -7.36 -5.88
C VAL A 113 1.84 -8.18 -6.11
N VAL A 114 3.01 -7.63 -5.83
CA VAL A 114 4.29 -8.33 -5.97
C VAL A 114 4.48 -9.48 -4.98
N ASP A 115 3.71 -9.51 -3.87
CA ASP A 115 3.79 -10.59 -2.88
C ASP A 115 2.94 -11.83 -3.27
N ILE A 116 2.05 -11.72 -4.27
CA ILE A 116 1.10 -12.78 -4.62
C ILE A 116 1.82 -13.99 -5.23
N ASP A 117 1.62 -15.16 -4.62
CA ASP A 117 2.10 -16.43 -5.15
C ASP A 117 1.25 -16.87 -6.35
N THR A 118 1.86 -16.84 -7.53
CA THR A 118 1.18 -17.16 -8.79
C THR A 118 1.28 -18.64 -9.19
N ARG A 119 2.03 -19.47 -8.45
CA ARG A 119 2.33 -20.87 -8.83
C ARG A 119 1.09 -21.77 -8.91
N GLN A 120 0.06 -21.48 -8.12
CA GLN A 120 -1.18 -22.27 -8.03
C GLN A 120 -2.43 -21.52 -8.52
N LEU A 121 -2.28 -20.52 -9.39
CA LEU A 121 -3.42 -19.72 -9.90
C LEU A 121 -4.50 -20.56 -10.61
N HIS A 122 -4.14 -21.72 -11.16
CA HIS A 122 -5.08 -22.63 -11.81
C HIS A 122 -6.08 -23.24 -10.80
N GLU A 123 -5.68 -23.42 -9.54
CA GLU A 123 -6.53 -23.90 -8.44
C GLU A 123 -7.27 -22.75 -7.72
N THR A 124 -6.94 -21.50 -8.04
CA THR A 124 -7.55 -20.31 -7.44
C THR A 124 -8.92 -20.03 -8.04
N GLN A 125 -9.88 -19.66 -7.18
CA GLN A 125 -11.21 -19.21 -7.61
C GLN A 125 -11.09 -17.93 -8.46
N PRO A 126 -11.86 -17.78 -9.56
CA PRO A 126 -11.68 -16.69 -10.53
C PRO A 126 -11.60 -15.27 -9.92
N HIS A 127 -12.39 -14.99 -8.89
CA HIS A 127 -12.43 -13.67 -8.23
C HIS A 127 -11.21 -13.36 -7.35
N TYR A 128 -10.37 -14.35 -7.02
CA TYR A 128 -9.10 -14.17 -6.29
C TYR A 128 -7.87 -14.22 -7.20
N ARG A 129 -8.03 -14.58 -8.48
CA ARG A 129 -6.89 -14.70 -9.42
C ARG A 129 -6.21 -13.39 -9.73
N ASN A 130 -6.96 -12.30 -9.73
CA ASN A 130 -6.48 -10.98 -10.13
C ASN A 130 -6.60 -9.99 -8.98
N ALA A 131 -5.52 -9.28 -8.71
CA ALA A 131 -5.52 -8.21 -7.73
C ALA A 131 -6.41 -7.05 -8.19
N PRO A 132 -7.25 -6.48 -7.30
CA PRO A 132 -8.03 -5.29 -7.61
C PRO A 132 -7.13 -4.09 -7.93
N TRP A 133 -7.61 -3.22 -8.82
CA TRP A 133 -6.93 -1.96 -9.17
C TRP A 133 -7.38 -0.78 -8.30
N THR A 134 -8.50 -0.91 -7.59
CA THR A 134 -9.17 0.17 -6.85
C THR A 134 -9.01 0.08 -5.34
N GLY A 135 -7.91 -0.52 -4.88
CA GLY A 135 -7.62 -0.73 -3.46
C GLY A 135 -7.86 -2.18 -3.00
N PRO A 136 -7.45 -2.51 -1.77
CA PRO A 136 -7.42 -3.88 -1.31
C PRO A 136 -8.81 -4.43 -0.99
N ARG A 137 -8.95 -5.75 -1.16
CA ARG A 137 -10.14 -6.50 -0.73
C ARG A 137 -9.82 -7.35 0.49
N TRP A 138 -10.82 -7.55 1.34
CA TRP A 138 -10.72 -8.34 2.54
C TRP A 138 -11.08 -9.79 2.26
N VAL A 139 -10.26 -10.73 2.74
CA VAL A 139 -10.46 -12.17 2.56
C VAL A 139 -9.93 -12.93 3.77
N GLY A 140 -10.40 -14.16 3.95
CA GLY A 140 -9.76 -15.14 4.83
C GLY A 140 -8.82 -16.04 4.06
N ALA A 141 -7.86 -16.67 4.74
CA ALA A 141 -7.09 -17.77 4.19
C ALA A 141 -7.15 -18.99 5.11
N THR A 142 -7.45 -20.15 4.53
CA THR A 142 -7.53 -21.42 5.25
C THR A 142 -6.22 -22.20 5.16
N ARG A 143 -5.85 -22.84 6.27
CA ARG A 143 -4.71 -23.76 6.28
C ARG A 143 -5.02 -24.99 5.41
N PRO A 144 -4.06 -25.49 4.62
CA PRO A 144 -4.26 -26.74 3.88
C PRO A 144 -4.55 -27.93 4.80
N ASP A 145 -5.39 -28.86 4.36
CA ASP A 145 -5.77 -30.06 5.12
C ASP A 145 -4.63 -31.09 5.22
N LYS A 146 -3.81 -31.19 4.17
CA LYS A 146 -2.69 -32.14 4.10
C LYS A 146 -1.49 -31.64 4.89
N ILE A 147 -0.97 -32.49 5.79
CA ILE A 147 0.23 -32.18 6.61
C ILE A 147 1.43 -31.81 5.73
N GLU A 148 1.64 -32.55 4.65
CA GLU A 148 2.75 -32.32 3.71
C GLU A 148 2.71 -30.91 3.11
N GLN A 149 1.54 -30.46 2.64
CA GLN A 149 1.37 -29.11 2.11
C GLN A 149 1.65 -28.05 3.18
N ARG A 150 1.19 -28.26 4.41
CA ARG A 150 1.49 -27.35 5.53
C ARG A 150 2.98 -27.25 5.80
N ASN A 151 3.68 -28.38 5.85
CA ASN A 151 5.12 -28.42 6.10
C ASN A 151 5.91 -27.75 4.97
N ASN A 152 5.50 -27.96 3.72
CA ASN A 152 6.13 -27.33 2.56
C ASN A 152 5.96 -25.80 2.60
N ILE A 153 4.75 -25.30 2.87
CA ILE A 153 4.52 -23.85 3.00
C ILE A 153 5.35 -23.26 4.14
N LEU A 154 5.39 -23.93 5.29
CA LEU A 154 6.19 -23.49 6.43
C LEU A 154 7.68 -23.42 6.07
N PHE A 155 8.21 -24.47 5.45
CA PHE A 155 9.60 -24.51 5.01
C PHE A 155 9.90 -23.39 3.99
N GLU A 156 9.04 -23.19 2.99
CA GLU A 156 9.19 -22.09 2.03
C GLU A 156 9.18 -20.72 2.72
N ALA A 157 8.26 -20.47 3.65
CA ALA A 157 8.19 -19.22 4.39
C ALA A 157 9.47 -18.95 5.21
N THR A 158 10.08 -19.99 5.80
CA THR A 158 11.37 -19.85 6.51
C THR A 158 12.54 -19.49 5.60
N LEU A 159 12.44 -19.82 4.30
CA LEU A 159 13.42 -19.45 3.28
C LEU A 159 13.11 -18.11 2.60
N GLY A 160 12.14 -17.34 3.12
CA GLY A 160 11.72 -16.06 2.55
C GLY A 160 10.71 -16.18 1.40
N GLY A 161 10.13 -17.37 1.18
CA GLY A 161 9.04 -17.60 0.25
C GLY A 161 7.66 -17.20 0.78
N SER A 162 6.63 -17.46 -0.01
CA SER A 162 5.23 -17.12 0.29
C SER A 162 4.63 -17.96 1.43
N ASP A 163 4.06 -17.30 2.44
CA ASP A 163 3.23 -17.94 3.47
C ASP A 163 1.78 -18.09 2.97
N ILE A 164 0.89 -18.60 3.81
CA ILE A 164 -0.53 -18.82 3.54
C ILE A 164 -1.23 -17.55 3.03
N ALA A 165 -0.92 -16.40 3.64
CA ALA A 165 -1.55 -15.13 3.27
C ALA A 165 -1.27 -14.74 1.82
N GLN A 166 -0.12 -15.11 1.26
CA GLN A 166 0.28 -14.76 -0.11
C GLN A 166 -0.29 -15.71 -1.17
N ARG A 167 -1.08 -16.72 -0.79
CA ARG A 167 -1.54 -17.81 -1.69
C ARG A 167 -3.04 -17.72 -1.99
N PRO A 168 -3.45 -17.17 -3.14
CA PRO A 168 -4.86 -16.95 -3.46
C PRO A 168 -5.71 -18.23 -3.55
N ASN A 169 -5.11 -19.39 -3.82
CA ASN A 169 -5.82 -20.66 -3.85
C ASN A 169 -6.35 -21.08 -2.47
N LEU A 170 -5.78 -20.53 -1.40
CA LEU A 170 -6.22 -20.73 -0.02
C LEU A 170 -7.25 -19.69 0.44
N TYR A 171 -7.60 -18.72 -0.41
CA TYR A 171 -8.52 -17.65 -0.04
C TYR A 171 -9.96 -18.15 0.07
N ARG A 172 -10.67 -17.58 1.04
CA ARG A 172 -12.08 -17.78 1.32
C ARG A 172 -12.75 -16.42 1.62
N PRO A 173 -14.07 -16.32 1.49
CA PRO A 173 -14.83 -15.18 2.00
C PRO A 173 -14.43 -14.88 3.45
N LEU A 174 -14.28 -13.60 3.80
CA LEU A 174 -13.89 -13.20 5.15
C LEU A 174 -14.91 -13.68 6.19
N GLU A 175 -16.17 -13.74 5.80
CA GLU A 175 -17.32 -14.15 6.61
C GLU A 175 -17.15 -15.56 7.18
N GLU A 176 -16.46 -16.46 6.45
CA GLU A 176 -16.14 -17.81 6.95
C GLU A 176 -15.15 -17.77 8.12
N MET A 177 -14.39 -16.68 8.28
CA MET A 177 -13.40 -16.51 9.35
C MET A 177 -13.97 -15.86 10.61
N SER A 178 -15.26 -15.46 10.63
CA SER A 178 -15.86 -14.72 11.74
C SER A 178 -15.61 -15.36 13.11
N GLY A 179 -15.81 -16.67 13.24
CA GLY A 179 -15.56 -17.39 14.50
C GLY A 179 -14.09 -17.35 14.92
N ALA A 180 -13.16 -17.47 13.96
CA ALA A 180 -11.73 -17.39 14.23
C ALA A 180 -11.29 -15.98 14.63
N ILE A 181 -11.82 -14.95 13.95
CA ILE A 181 -11.57 -13.53 14.26
C ILE A 181 -12.06 -13.23 15.69
N GLN A 182 -13.28 -13.66 16.03
CA GLN A 182 -13.86 -13.46 17.37
C GLN A 182 -13.01 -14.08 18.48
N GLN A 183 -12.47 -15.28 18.26
CA GLN A 183 -11.60 -15.96 19.22
C GLN A 183 -10.26 -15.24 19.43
N ARG A 184 -9.79 -14.49 18.42
CA ARG A 184 -8.51 -13.76 18.45
C ARG A 184 -8.66 -12.28 18.73
N ALA A 185 -9.89 -11.78 18.74
CA ALA A 185 -10.22 -10.40 19.05
C ALA A 185 -9.82 -10.04 20.49
N ARG A 186 -9.03 -8.98 20.62
CA ARG A 186 -8.47 -8.49 21.88
C ARG A 186 -9.27 -7.29 22.40
N PRO A 187 -9.35 -7.08 23.73
CA PRO A 187 -9.99 -5.89 24.30
C PRO A 187 -9.26 -4.60 23.91
N LEU A 188 -9.99 -3.53 23.59
CA LEU A 188 -9.38 -2.23 23.24
C LEU A 188 -8.45 -1.68 24.34
N ALA A 189 -8.75 -1.96 25.61
CA ALA A 189 -7.92 -1.54 26.73
C ALA A 189 -6.48 -2.06 26.66
N SER A 190 -6.25 -3.23 26.03
CA SER A 190 -4.91 -3.80 25.89
C SER A 190 -4.03 -3.00 24.93
N LEU A 191 -4.58 -2.10 24.11
CA LEU A 191 -3.76 -1.25 23.24
C LEU A 191 -2.90 -0.26 24.04
N ASN A 192 -3.30 0.07 25.27
CA ASN A 192 -2.57 0.97 26.16
C ASN A 192 -1.29 0.35 26.73
N THR A 193 -1.09 -0.97 26.59
CA THR A 193 0.14 -1.62 27.08
C THR A 193 1.33 -1.39 26.15
N VAL A 194 1.06 -1.03 24.90
CA VAL A 194 2.05 -0.87 23.81
C VAL A 194 2.00 0.50 23.16
N ASN A 195 0.91 1.24 23.35
CA ASN A 195 0.74 2.59 22.84
C ASN A 195 0.51 3.58 23.99
N ALA A 196 0.91 4.84 23.80
CA ALA A 196 0.60 5.91 24.74
C ALA A 196 -0.94 6.07 24.90
N PRO A 197 -1.49 6.10 26.14
CA PRO A 197 -2.93 6.14 26.35
C PRO A 197 -3.65 7.31 25.67
N ALA A 198 -3.02 8.49 25.61
CA ALA A 198 -3.57 9.65 24.91
C ALA A 198 -3.75 9.38 23.40
N THR A 199 -2.80 8.69 22.77
CA THR A 199 -2.87 8.33 21.34
C THR A 199 -3.98 7.31 21.08
N VAL A 200 -4.12 6.31 21.97
CA VAL A 200 -5.20 5.31 21.89
C VAL A 200 -6.55 6.00 22.00
N GLN A 201 -6.73 6.85 23.02
CA GLN A 201 -7.98 7.58 23.24
C GLN A 201 -8.35 8.46 22.02
N ALA A 202 -7.43 9.29 21.53
CA ALA A 202 -7.67 10.15 20.37
C ALA A 202 -7.98 9.36 19.08
N THR A 203 -7.41 8.16 18.94
CA THR A 203 -7.68 7.28 17.80
C THR A 203 -9.06 6.64 17.91
N LEU A 204 -9.40 6.07 19.07
CA LEU A 204 -10.68 5.38 19.28
C LEU A 204 -11.88 6.32 19.30
N GLN A 205 -11.70 7.60 19.65
CA GLN A 205 -12.75 8.63 19.55
C GLN A 205 -13.32 8.78 18.13
N LYS A 206 -12.51 8.51 17.09
CA LYS A 206 -12.96 8.55 15.69
C LYS A 206 -13.81 7.34 15.30
N TRP A 207 -13.79 6.28 16.12
CA TRP A 207 -14.39 4.98 15.83
C TRP A 207 -15.20 4.46 17.04
N PRO A 208 -16.26 5.16 17.46
CA PRO A 208 -17.02 4.83 18.68
C PRO A 208 -17.73 3.46 18.62
N ALA A 209 -17.91 2.90 17.41
CA ALA A 209 -18.51 1.58 17.22
C ALA A 209 -17.52 0.42 17.49
N ALA A 210 -16.22 0.69 17.62
CA ALA A 210 -15.22 -0.33 17.86
C ALA A 210 -15.34 -0.90 19.29
N THR A 211 -15.24 -2.22 19.43
CA THR A 211 -15.30 -2.91 20.72
C THR A 211 -14.14 -3.87 20.96
N ALA A 212 -13.45 -4.29 19.90
CA ALA A 212 -12.30 -5.16 19.96
C ALA A 212 -11.33 -4.87 18.82
N TRP A 213 -10.19 -5.56 18.81
CA TRP A 213 -9.19 -5.38 17.78
C TRP A 213 -8.38 -6.65 17.49
N VAL A 214 -7.80 -6.72 16.29
CA VAL A 214 -6.89 -7.78 15.85
C VAL A 214 -5.66 -7.15 15.19
N PRO A 215 -4.45 -7.73 15.33
CA PRO A 215 -3.26 -7.21 14.67
C PRO A 215 -3.38 -7.20 13.14
N LEU A 216 -2.78 -6.19 12.50
CA LEU A 216 -2.50 -6.14 11.06
C LEU A 216 -0.99 -6.10 10.84
N MET A 217 -0.45 -7.13 10.20
CA MET A 217 0.93 -7.14 9.74
C MET A 217 1.04 -6.46 8.39
N ALA A 218 2.04 -5.60 8.25
CA ALA A 218 2.41 -4.98 6.99
C ALA A 218 3.93 -4.82 6.93
N ARG A 219 4.47 -4.69 5.72
CA ARG A 219 5.92 -4.72 5.47
C ARG A 219 6.70 -3.65 6.24
N SER A 220 6.17 -2.43 6.36
CA SER A 220 6.91 -1.31 6.96
C SER A 220 6.51 -1.01 8.39
N GLN A 221 5.21 -0.97 8.67
CA GLN A 221 4.71 -0.65 10.00
C GLN A 221 3.44 -1.45 10.27
N PRO A 222 3.40 -2.24 11.36
CA PRO A 222 2.20 -2.94 11.73
C PRO A 222 1.14 -1.99 12.29
N MET A 223 -0.11 -2.42 12.15
CA MET A 223 -1.28 -1.62 12.46
C MET A 223 -2.30 -2.45 13.23
N VAL A 224 -3.43 -1.85 13.55
CA VAL A 224 -4.54 -2.51 14.23
C VAL A 224 -5.78 -2.47 13.36
N VAL A 225 -6.46 -3.62 13.23
CA VAL A 225 -7.82 -3.68 12.69
C VAL A 225 -8.80 -3.55 13.85
N LEU A 226 -9.66 -2.53 13.81
CA LEU A 226 -10.75 -2.33 14.75
C LEU A 226 -11.97 -3.15 14.33
N LEU A 227 -12.58 -3.81 15.30
CA LEU A 227 -13.73 -4.68 15.12
C LEU A 227 -14.96 -4.12 15.81
N GLY A 228 -16.12 -4.32 15.19
CA GLY A 228 -17.43 -3.93 15.71
C GLY A 228 -17.92 -4.82 16.86
N LYS A 229 -19.20 -4.66 17.23
CA LYS A 229 -19.80 -5.34 18.39
C LYS A 229 -19.73 -6.86 18.29
N ASP A 230 -19.91 -7.40 17.09
CA ASP A 230 -19.87 -8.83 16.82
C ASP A 230 -18.44 -9.39 16.71
N LYS A 231 -17.42 -8.57 17.01
CA LYS A 231 -15.99 -8.92 17.02
C LYS A 231 -15.52 -9.67 15.77
N SER A 232 -16.13 -9.37 14.62
CA SER A 232 -15.83 -9.97 13.31
C SER A 232 -16.03 -8.95 12.18
N GLU A 233 -17.02 -8.07 12.32
CA GLU A 233 -17.19 -6.90 11.45
C GLU A 233 -15.96 -5.98 11.53
N VAL A 234 -15.29 -5.78 10.40
CA VAL A 234 -14.16 -4.86 10.27
C VAL A 234 -14.68 -3.44 10.14
N ILE A 235 -14.29 -2.57 11.08
CA ILE A 235 -14.66 -1.15 11.05
C ILE A 235 -13.62 -0.31 10.32
N SER A 236 -12.35 -0.48 10.68
CA SER A 236 -11.27 0.36 10.18
C SER A 236 -9.89 -0.22 10.49
N ILE A 237 -8.88 0.27 9.78
CA ILE A 237 -7.48 0.08 10.13
C ILE A 237 -6.98 1.37 10.76
N VAL A 238 -6.30 1.26 11.89
CA VAL A 238 -5.75 2.42 12.61
C VAL A 238 -4.26 2.28 12.89
N LYS A 239 -3.59 3.44 12.95
CA LYS A 239 -2.17 3.56 13.26
C LYS A 239 -1.91 3.44 14.76
N LEU A 240 -2.05 2.22 15.26
CA LEU A 240 -1.66 1.81 16.60
C LEU A 240 -0.78 0.56 16.48
N ASN A 241 0.19 0.42 17.39
CA ASN A 241 1.06 -0.74 17.43
C ASN A 241 0.33 -1.93 18.08
N PRO A 242 0.27 -3.11 17.43
CA PRO A 242 -0.38 -4.30 18.01
C PRO A 242 0.54 -5.17 18.89
N TRP A 243 1.85 -4.92 18.95
CA TRP A 243 2.81 -5.76 19.70
C TRP A 243 3.76 -4.93 20.58
N GLN A 244 4.33 -5.57 21.61
CA GLN A 244 5.39 -5.01 22.46
C GLN A 244 6.72 -5.01 21.72
#